data_AF-A0A1C7H0B5-F1
#
_entry.id   AF-A0A1C7H0B5-F1
#
_cell.length_a   1.000
_cell.length_b   1.000
_cell.length_c   1.000
_cell.angle_alpha   90.00
_cell.angle_beta   90.00
_cell.angle_gamma   90.00
#
_symmetry.space_group_name_H-M   'P 1'
#
loop_
_entity.id
_entity.type
_entity.pdbx_description
1 polymer ?
#
loop_
_entity_poly.entity_id
_entity_poly.type
_entity_poly.pdbx_seq_one_letter_code
_entity_poly.pdbx_strand_id
1 'polypeptide(L)'
;MEKLAIVILLFVFSFMSYGQTNRSKQNSTSKDGVTDSIVWTLLIKPHIVYSSETVSDSAAAYYKKGTENFYSEDYKGAIEDYSKAIEFNPNYMAAYTNRGISKGESGDYKGAIVDYDKVISLDPDDAFVYCYRGAAKSRLGEMEGAVADFDKALTIDPAHTLAYLNRGTIKYVTGDYEGALSDYSKAIEIRPNAIFYLVRAAVKHEMGDYKGEIADYRQSFIYGTPNAALYDRLGRALYEQKQYEEALKVYDEGISAYPKDHDLYYGLEQACNQLSDKDKTANTVADTITFKIKSSLYLMATPGFEFIVSDGSRTEEIIGKGFAAGDSIKYEFSTDEERTVTIIGAVGNLLFASATNNLSYRNYLRKQGRKKTLVVFAEDVLQLDISKNKSLRHVLCRECRLSELDVTRNHGLEELDCSENQLKSLDVSRNKNLQVLFCTKNKLINIDVSHNLLLEELVCFDNDNLSLDVSANKNLEFLSCGGLLKEIDLTNNTELKELICRCKLTKLDLSKNKKLKKLRIDGNNLSAKELNFIFKALPTVDYYKDHTEIDFSDNPGTSDCDRSILEEKGWLSPDSNM
;
A
#
# COMPACT_ATOMS: atom_id res chain seq x y z
N MET A 1 -15.15 18.32 -9.78
CA MET A 1 -14.90 16.87 -9.58
C MET A 1 -13.67 16.58 -8.71
N GLU A 2 -13.12 17.57 -7.99
CA GLU A 2 -12.00 17.40 -7.02
C GLU A 2 -12.31 18.02 -5.64
N LYS A 3 -13.59 18.27 -5.33
CA LYS A 3 -14.04 18.80 -4.01
C LYS A 3 -15.23 18.02 -3.44
N LEU A 4 -15.15 16.69 -3.53
CA LEU A 4 -16.12 15.76 -2.92
C LEU A 4 -15.50 14.89 -1.81
N ALA A 5 -14.23 15.14 -1.45
CA ALA A 5 -13.45 14.31 -0.53
C ALA A 5 -13.32 14.88 0.91
N ILE A 6 -13.95 16.02 1.24
CA ILE A 6 -13.62 16.75 2.48
C ILE A 6 -14.77 16.92 3.50
N VAL A 7 -16.02 16.51 3.21
CA VAL A 7 -17.12 16.62 4.23
C VAL A 7 -17.55 15.27 4.85
N ILE A 8 -16.84 14.18 4.58
CA ILE A 8 -17.08 12.89 5.26
C ILE A 8 -16.35 12.82 6.63
N LEU A 9 -15.81 13.93 7.14
CA LEU A 9 -14.83 13.96 8.22
C LEU A 9 -15.26 14.66 9.54
N LEU A 10 -16.53 15.02 9.75
CA LEU A 10 -16.94 15.77 10.95
C LEU A 10 -18.14 15.23 11.75
N PHE A 11 -18.28 13.91 11.89
CA PHE A 11 -19.02 13.33 13.03
C PHE A 11 -18.31 12.14 13.69
N VAL A 12 -16.97 12.16 13.66
CA VAL A 12 -16.10 11.17 14.34
C VAL A 12 -15.64 11.66 15.73
N PHE A 13 -16.14 12.78 16.24
CA PHE A 13 -15.76 13.28 17.58
C PHE A 13 -16.98 13.61 18.46
N SER A 14 -17.55 12.59 19.09
CA SER A 14 -17.94 12.67 20.51
C SER A 14 -18.15 11.26 21.07
N PHE A 15 -17.47 10.98 22.19
CA PHE A 15 -17.44 9.73 22.96
C PHE A 15 -16.46 8.61 22.53
N MET A 16 -15.16 8.91 22.61
CA MET A 16 -14.24 8.04 23.36
C MET A 16 -13.13 8.88 24.02
N SER A 17 -13.30 9.20 25.30
CA SER A 17 -12.17 9.27 26.23
C SER A 17 -12.61 8.65 27.55
N TYR A 18 -12.22 7.40 27.79
CA TYR A 18 -11.53 6.93 29.01
C TYR A 18 -11.49 5.40 29.02
N GLY A 19 -10.28 4.85 29.15
CA GLY A 19 -10.03 3.42 29.20
C GLY A 19 -10.27 2.78 30.58
N GLN A 20 -10.61 1.49 30.50
CA GLN A 20 -10.19 0.35 31.33
C GLN A 20 -10.05 0.52 32.86
N THR A 21 -10.78 -0.30 33.65
CA THR A 21 -10.20 -1.33 34.55
C THR A 21 -11.26 -2.15 35.34
N ASN A 22 -11.10 -3.49 35.26
CA ASN A 22 -11.36 -4.55 36.24
C ASN A 22 -12.76 -4.87 36.87
N ARG A 23 -13.10 -6.15 36.70
CA ARG A 23 -13.81 -7.13 37.58
C ARG A 23 -15.35 -7.15 37.67
N SER A 24 -15.85 -8.26 37.11
CA SER A 24 -16.76 -9.26 37.72
C SER A 24 -18.27 -9.22 37.40
N LYS A 25 -18.71 -10.36 36.85
CA LYS A 25 -20.04 -11.01 36.87
C LYS A 25 -21.25 -10.29 36.24
N GLN A 26 -21.78 -10.98 35.23
CA GLN A 26 -23.18 -11.04 34.76
C GLN A 26 -23.81 -9.76 34.19
N ASN A 27 -23.84 -9.63 32.86
CA ASN A 27 -25.01 -9.97 32.02
C ASN A 27 -24.75 -9.58 30.57
N SER A 28 -25.28 -10.40 29.66
CA SER A 28 -25.19 -10.33 28.21
C SER A 28 -25.76 -9.01 27.64
N THR A 29 -24.92 -8.20 27.00
CA THR A 29 -25.27 -7.27 25.92
C THR A 29 -24.00 -6.82 25.19
N SER A 30 -23.52 -7.59 24.20
CA SER A 30 -22.56 -7.09 23.20
C SER A 30 -23.35 -6.68 21.96
N LYS A 31 -23.82 -5.43 21.93
CA LYS A 31 -24.20 -4.74 20.71
C LYS A 31 -22.94 -4.01 20.24
N ASP A 32 -22.15 -4.64 19.37
CA ASP A 32 -20.93 -4.06 18.84
C ASP A 32 -21.26 -2.90 17.90
N GLY A 33 -20.74 -1.72 18.24
CA GLY A 33 -21.03 -0.39 17.66
C GLY A 33 -20.59 -0.17 16.20
N VAL A 34 -20.43 -1.24 15.42
CA VAL A 34 -20.06 -1.18 13.99
C VAL A 34 -21.32 -1.06 13.12
N THR A 35 -22.43 -1.70 13.50
CA THR A 35 -23.69 -1.67 12.74
C THR A 35 -24.42 -0.33 12.85
N ASP A 36 -24.42 0.30 14.03
CA ASP A 36 -25.05 1.62 14.24
C ASP A 36 -24.29 2.77 13.56
N SER A 37 -23.02 2.63 13.18
CA SER A 37 -22.28 3.71 12.50
C SER A 37 -22.35 3.60 10.97
N ILE A 38 -22.33 2.39 10.42
CA ILE A 38 -22.39 2.16 8.96
C ILE A 38 -23.81 2.36 8.43
N VAL A 39 -24.81 1.87 9.17
CA VAL A 39 -26.23 2.00 8.79
C VAL A 39 -26.70 3.46 8.89
N TRP A 40 -26.14 4.24 9.82
CA TRP A 40 -26.61 5.62 10.04
C TRP A 40 -25.93 6.67 9.16
N THR A 41 -24.73 6.42 8.64
CA THR A 41 -23.89 7.44 7.97
C THR A 41 -23.96 7.40 6.42
N LEU A 42 -24.60 6.38 5.83
CA LEU A 42 -24.66 6.19 4.37
C LEU A 42 -26.05 6.52 3.77
N LEU A 43 -26.71 7.56 4.27
CA LEU A 43 -27.74 8.23 3.46
C LEU A 43 -27.03 9.06 2.40
N ILE A 44 -27.19 8.65 1.15
CA ILE A 44 -26.72 9.35 -0.04
C ILE A 44 -27.17 10.80 0.05
N LYS A 45 -26.22 11.76 -0.01
CA LYS A 45 -26.53 13.19 -0.06
C LYS A 45 -27.63 13.36 -1.11
N PRO A 46 -28.84 13.79 -0.73
CA PRO A 46 -29.94 13.89 -1.66
C PRO A 46 -29.54 14.77 -2.84
N HIS A 47 -29.79 14.28 -4.05
CA HIS A 47 -29.56 15.05 -5.26
C HIS A 47 -30.64 16.13 -5.34
N ILE A 48 -30.21 17.39 -5.47
CA ILE A 48 -31.12 18.51 -5.75
C ILE A 48 -31.90 18.18 -7.02
N VAL A 49 -33.23 18.23 -6.94
CA VAL A 49 -34.10 18.03 -8.11
C VAL A 49 -34.11 19.32 -8.91
N TYR A 50 -33.51 19.34 -10.11
CA TYR A 50 -33.52 20.52 -10.98
C TYR A 50 -34.91 20.73 -11.60
N SER A 51 -35.44 21.94 -11.48
CA SER A 51 -36.75 22.31 -12.05
C SER A 51 -36.73 22.44 -13.57
N SER A 52 -37.71 21.84 -14.24
CA SER A 52 -38.11 22.15 -15.62
C SER A 52 -39.41 22.97 -15.69
N GLU A 53 -39.96 23.40 -14.54
CA GLU A 53 -41.20 24.15 -14.46
C GLU A 53 -41.03 25.59 -14.94
N THR A 54 -41.95 26.07 -15.77
CA THR A 54 -42.03 27.50 -16.11
C THR A 54 -42.55 28.28 -14.92
N VAL A 55 -41.65 28.91 -14.18
CA VAL A 55 -41.96 29.69 -12.97
C VAL A 55 -41.69 31.17 -13.19
N SER A 56 -42.24 32.04 -12.33
CA SER A 56 -41.92 33.46 -12.36
C SER A 56 -40.42 33.69 -12.10
N ASP A 57 -39.84 34.73 -12.71
CA ASP A 57 -38.42 35.06 -12.54
C ASP A 57 -38.01 35.20 -11.06
N SER A 58 -38.92 35.71 -10.23
CA SER A 58 -38.72 35.83 -8.78
C SER A 58 -38.66 34.47 -8.06
N ALA A 59 -39.54 33.52 -8.41
CA ALA A 59 -39.51 32.17 -7.82
C ALA A 59 -38.23 31.40 -8.22
N ALA A 60 -37.82 31.49 -9.50
CA ALA A 60 -36.59 30.88 -10.00
C ALA A 60 -35.34 31.45 -9.31
N ALA A 61 -35.29 32.77 -9.09
CA ALA A 61 -34.16 33.43 -8.44
C ALA A 61 -33.96 32.94 -7.00
N TYR A 62 -35.03 32.90 -6.19
CA TYR A 62 -34.96 32.41 -4.82
C TYR A 62 -34.64 30.90 -4.75
N TYR A 63 -35.20 30.10 -5.67
CA TYR A 63 -34.88 28.68 -5.76
C TYR A 63 -33.39 28.42 -6.06
N LYS A 64 -32.81 29.20 -6.99
CA LYS A 64 -31.38 29.12 -7.29
C LYS A 64 -30.53 29.51 -6.08
N LYS A 65 -30.89 30.58 -5.38
CA LYS A 65 -30.20 31.02 -4.17
C LYS A 65 -30.28 29.98 -3.04
N GLY A 66 -31.45 29.37 -2.85
CA GLY A 66 -31.60 28.25 -1.90
C GLY A 66 -30.69 27.07 -2.23
N THR A 67 -30.55 26.76 -3.52
CA THR A 67 -29.63 25.73 -4.03
C THR A 67 -28.16 26.07 -3.76
N GLU A 68 -27.76 27.34 -3.93
CA GLU A 68 -26.41 27.81 -3.61
C GLU A 68 -26.10 27.71 -2.10
N ASN A 69 -27.07 28.07 -1.25
CA ASN A 69 -26.94 27.91 0.20
C ASN A 69 -26.83 26.43 0.61
N PHE A 70 -27.61 25.55 -0.02
CA PHE A 70 -27.55 24.10 0.23
C PHE A 70 -26.16 23.53 -0.07
N TYR A 71 -25.57 23.89 -1.21
CA TYR A 71 -24.20 23.45 -1.55
C TYR A 71 -23.13 24.08 -0.65
N SER A 72 -23.43 25.20 -0.01
CA SER A 72 -22.58 25.83 1.00
C SER A 72 -22.82 25.27 2.41
N GLU A 73 -23.68 24.25 2.54
CA GLU A 73 -24.10 23.61 3.81
C GLU A 73 -24.80 24.57 4.79
N ASP A 74 -25.25 25.72 4.29
CA ASP A 74 -26.15 26.63 5.00
C ASP A 74 -27.61 26.17 4.79
N TYR A 75 -27.97 25.09 5.48
CA TYR A 75 -29.30 24.51 5.35
C TYR A 75 -30.41 25.45 5.85
N LYS A 76 -30.12 26.32 6.83
CA LYS A 76 -31.09 27.32 7.31
C LYS A 76 -31.36 28.38 6.23
N GLY A 77 -30.32 28.94 5.63
CA GLY A 77 -30.44 29.86 4.50
C GLY A 77 -31.12 29.21 3.29
N ALA A 78 -30.83 27.93 3.03
CA ALA A 78 -31.52 27.17 1.96
C ALA A 78 -33.02 27.06 2.22
N ILE A 79 -33.43 26.70 3.45
CA ILE A 79 -34.84 26.59 3.85
C ILE A 79 -35.57 27.93 3.69
N GLU A 80 -34.95 29.05 4.10
CA GLU A 80 -35.53 30.38 3.96
C GLU A 80 -35.75 30.78 2.50
N ASP A 81 -34.74 30.59 1.65
CA ASP A 81 -34.82 30.97 0.24
C ASP A 81 -35.76 30.04 -0.55
N TYR A 82 -35.81 28.73 -0.27
CA TYR A 82 -36.83 27.85 -0.83
C TYR A 82 -38.24 28.22 -0.36
N SER A 83 -38.41 28.67 0.87
CA SER A 83 -39.71 29.14 1.37
C SER A 83 -40.20 30.37 0.61
N LYS A 84 -39.31 31.33 0.33
CA LYS A 84 -39.64 32.48 -0.53
C LYS A 84 -40.00 32.05 -1.95
N ALA A 85 -39.27 31.09 -2.53
CA ALA A 85 -39.62 30.54 -3.85
C ALA A 85 -41.04 29.96 -3.87
N ILE A 86 -41.45 29.29 -2.80
CA ILE A 86 -42.79 28.73 -2.60
C ILE A 86 -43.85 29.83 -2.39
N GLU A 87 -43.52 30.93 -1.71
CA GLU A 87 -44.43 32.08 -1.60
C GLU A 87 -44.77 32.68 -2.98
N PHE A 88 -43.79 32.75 -3.88
CA PHE A 88 -44.00 33.22 -5.26
C PHE A 88 -44.69 32.19 -6.16
N ASN A 89 -44.51 30.89 -5.90
CA ASN A 89 -45.20 29.82 -6.58
C ASN A 89 -45.59 28.69 -5.59
N PRO A 90 -46.84 28.69 -5.09
CA PRO A 90 -47.31 27.70 -4.10
C PRO A 90 -47.33 26.24 -4.57
N ASN A 91 -47.16 25.99 -5.87
CA ASN A 91 -47.12 24.66 -6.47
C ASN A 91 -45.72 24.28 -6.99
N TYR A 92 -44.67 24.99 -6.57
CA TYR A 92 -43.30 24.75 -7.05
C TYR A 92 -42.71 23.46 -6.45
N MET A 93 -42.90 22.32 -7.12
CA MET A 93 -42.58 21.00 -6.55
C MET A 93 -41.09 20.86 -6.20
N ALA A 94 -40.20 21.29 -7.10
CA ALA A 94 -38.75 21.25 -6.84
C ALA A 94 -38.35 22.05 -5.60
N ALA A 95 -38.99 23.20 -5.33
CA ALA A 95 -38.72 24.00 -4.14
C ALA A 95 -39.18 23.29 -2.85
N TYR A 96 -40.35 22.62 -2.87
CA TYR A 96 -40.78 21.79 -1.75
C TYR A 96 -39.85 20.60 -1.53
N THR A 97 -39.48 19.85 -2.58
CA THR A 97 -38.56 18.71 -2.47
C THR A 97 -37.22 19.13 -1.86
N ASN A 98 -36.60 20.20 -2.38
CA ASN A 98 -35.29 20.64 -1.88
C ASN A 98 -35.36 21.34 -0.51
N ARG A 99 -36.48 21.96 -0.16
CA ARG A 99 -36.73 22.43 1.21
C ARG A 99 -36.87 21.25 2.18
N GLY A 100 -37.61 20.21 1.79
CA GLY A 100 -37.75 18.98 2.56
C GLY A 100 -36.39 18.29 2.78
N ILE A 101 -35.56 18.23 1.75
CA ILE A 101 -34.18 17.75 1.83
C ILE A 101 -33.37 18.57 2.85
N SER A 102 -33.39 19.91 2.72
CA SER A 102 -32.65 20.81 3.62
C SER A 102 -33.11 20.70 5.09
N LYS A 103 -34.42 20.51 5.31
CA LYS A 103 -34.98 20.25 6.64
C LYS A 103 -34.51 18.91 7.19
N GLY A 104 -34.46 17.86 6.37
CA GLY A 104 -33.92 16.56 6.75
C GLY A 104 -32.45 16.63 7.17
N GLU A 105 -31.61 17.35 6.42
CA GLU A 105 -30.20 17.60 6.77
C GLU A 105 -30.06 18.42 8.07
N SER A 106 -31.02 19.30 8.36
CA SER A 106 -31.09 20.07 9.60
C SER A 106 -31.71 19.29 10.79
N GLY A 107 -32.14 18.04 10.58
CA GLY A 107 -32.80 17.20 11.59
C GLY A 107 -34.31 17.41 11.77
N ASP A 108 -34.93 18.31 10.99
CA ASP A 108 -36.39 18.53 10.99
C ASP A 108 -37.10 17.54 10.04
N TYR A 109 -37.09 16.27 10.42
CA TYR A 109 -37.71 15.21 9.61
C TYR A 109 -39.24 15.35 9.50
N LYS A 110 -39.91 15.87 10.54
CA LYS A 110 -41.36 16.11 10.51
C LYS A 110 -41.71 17.21 9.50
N GLY A 111 -40.98 18.32 9.52
CA GLY A 111 -41.15 19.39 8.54
C GLY A 111 -40.78 18.97 7.12
N ALA A 112 -39.84 18.03 6.95
CA ALA A 112 -39.51 17.44 5.65
C ALA A 112 -40.66 16.60 5.09
N ILE A 113 -41.27 15.74 5.92
CA ILE A 113 -42.44 14.92 5.54
C ILE A 113 -43.59 15.80 5.04
N VAL A 114 -43.87 16.92 5.73
CA VAL A 114 -44.91 17.88 5.29
C VAL A 114 -44.63 18.43 3.89
N ASP A 115 -43.38 18.74 3.56
CA ASP A 115 -43.01 19.23 2.23
C ASP A 115 -43.12 18.11 1.17
N TYR A 116 -42.72 16.89 1.50
CA TYR A 116 -42.88 15.74 0.60
C TYR A 116 -44.34 15.36 0.36
N ASP A 117 -45.19 15.42 1.39
CA ASP A 117 -46.63 15.21 1.26
C ASP A 117 -47.27 16.22 0.30
N LYS A 118 -46.80 17.48 0.35
CA LYS A 118 -47.24 18.50 -0.59
C LYS A 118 -46.84 18.15 -2.02
N VAL A 119 -45.62 17.66 -2.26
CA VAL A 119 -45.21 17.24 -3.60
C VAL A 119 -46.01 16.02 -4.07
N ILE A 120 -46.23 15.02 -3.22
CA ILE A 120 -47.05 13.84 -3.55
C ILE A 120 -48.49 14.22 -3.91
N SER A 121 -49.04 15.27 -3.28
CA SER A 121 -50.38 15.77 -3.62
C SER A 121 -50.45 16.44 -5.00
N LEU A 122 -49.30 16.91 -5.52
CA LEU A 122 -49.17 17.57 -6.82
C LEU A 122 -48.78 16.56 -7.92
N ASP A 123 -47.89 15.62 -7.58
CA ASP A 123 -47.44 14.52 -8.44
C ASP A 123 -47.40 13.20 -7.63
N PRO A 124 -48.44 12.35 -7.76
CA PRO A 124 -48.52 11.10 -7.01
C PRO A 124 -47.64 9.97 -7.58
N ASP A 125 -46.97 10.20 -8.71
CA ASP A 125 -46.13 9.23 -9.41
C ASP A 125 -44.63 9.61 -9.39
N ASP A 126 -44.21 10.52 -8.50
CA ASP A 126 -42.79 10.82 -8.26
C ASP A 126 -42.14 9.82 -7.28
N ALA A 127 -41.45 8.80 -7.82
CA ALA A 127 -40.76 7.78 -7.04
C ALA A 127 -39.69 8.34 -6.06
N PHE A 128 -38.99 9.42 -6.43
CA PHE A 128 -37.94 10.00 -5.60
C PHE A 128 -38.51 10.59 -4.32
N VAL A 129 -39.67 11.26 -4.40
CA VAL A 129 -40.30 11.89 -3.23
C VAL A 129 -40.81 10.84 -2.24
N TYR A 130 -41.37 9.73 -2.71
CA TYR A 130 -41.68 8.59 -1.82
C TYR A 130 -40.41 8.05 -1.16
N CYS A 131 -39.31 7.89 -1.91
CA CYS A 131 -38.03 7.46 -1.32
C CYS A 131 -37.52 8.46 -0.26
N TYR A 132 -37.60 9.76 -0.50
CA TYR A 132 -37.18 10.78 0.47
C TYR A 132 -38.09 10.84 1.71
N ARG A 133 -39.41 10.71 1.53
CA ARG A 133 -40.36 10.64 2.64
C ARG A 133 -40.15 9.37 3.48
N GLY A 134 -39.92 8.23 2.82
CA GLY A 134 -39.59 6.98 3.49
C GLY A 134 -38.31 7.09 4.31
N ALA A 135 -37.26 7.72 3.78
CA ALA A 135 -36.04 7.97 4.53
C ALA A 135 -36.26 8.88 5.76
N ALA A 136 -37.05 9.95 5.62
CA ALA A 136 -37.40 10.82 6.74
C ALA A 136 -38.22 10.10 7.83
N LYS A 137 -39.21 9.27 7.44
CA LYS A 137 -39.96 8.41 8.36
C LYS A 137 -39.07 7.40 9.08
N SER A 138 -38.13 6.79 8.36
CA SER A 138 -37.14 5.89 8.95
C SER A 138 -36.30 6.58 10.02
N ARG A 139 -35.91 7.85 9.81
CA ARG A 139 -35.18 8.66 10.81
C ARG A 139 -36.02 9.00 12.04
N LEU A 140 -37.35 9.01 11.92
CA LEU A 140 -38.29 9.16 13.04
C LEU A 140 -38.62 7.83 13.75
N GLY A 141 -38.10 6.70 13.24
CA GLY A 141 -38.44 5.36 13.75
C GLY A 141 -39.77 4.80 13.24
N GLU A 142 -40.43 5.48 12.29
CA GLU A 142 -41.68 5.03 11.66
C GLU A 142 -41.39 4.00 10.57
N MET A 143 -40.93 2.81 10.97
CA MET A 143 -40.39 1.79 10.06
C MET A 143 -41.44 1.23 9.10
N GLU A 144 -42.67 0.91 9.53
CA GLU A 144 -43.69 0.38 8.61
C GLU A 144 -44.09 1.43 7.57
N GLY A 145 -44.23 2.69 8.00
CA GLY A 145 -44.54 3.81 7.11
C GLY A 145 -43.44 4.10 6.10
N ALA A 146 -42.18 3.89 6.48
CA ALA A 146 -41.04 4.01 5.58
C ALA A 146 -40.99 2.89 4.54
N VAL A 147 -41.21 1.64 4.94
CA VAL A 147 -41.28 0.50 4.01
C VAL A 147 -42.39 0.69 2.99
N ALA A 148 -43.59 1.10 3.41
CA ALA A 148 -44.70 1.38 2.49
C ALA A 148 -44.35 2.45 1.44
N ASP A 149 -43.60 3.48 1.83
CA ASP A 149 -43.13 4.51 0.90
C ASP A 149 -42.06 3.96 -0.06
N PHE A 150 -41.13 3.13 0.39
CA PHE A 150 -40.16 2.48 -0.50
C PHE A 150 -40.83 1.50 -1.46
N ASP A 151 -41.84 0.75 -1.02
CA ASP A 151 -42.63 -0.14 -1.88
C ASP A 151 -43.37 0.64 -2.96
N LYS A 152 -43.95 1.79 -2.60
CA LYS A 152 -44.61 2.68 -3.56
C LYS A 152 -43.60 3.25 -4.55
N ALA A 153 -42.42 3.70 -4.10
CA ALA A 153 -41.34 4.15 -4.96
C ALA A 153 -40.91 3.05 -5.97
N LEU A 154 -40.77 1.80 -5.51
CA LEU A 154 -40.40 0.66 -6.35
C LEU A 154 -41.52 0.17 -7.27
N THR A 155 -42.78 0.44 -6.92
CA THR A 155 -43.92 0.20 -7.82
C THR A 155 -43.92 1.18 -8.99
N ILE A 156 -43.54 2.44 -8.73
CA ILE A 156 -43.44 3.50 -9.74
C ILE A 156 -42.18 3.31 -10.59
N ASP A 157 -41.02 3.13 -9.94
CA ASP A 157 -39.72 2.93 -10.58
C ASP A 157 -39.06 1.63 -10.06
N PRO A 158 -39.24 0.50 -10.76
CA PRO A 158 -38.63 -0.77 -10.38
C PRO A 158 -37.09 -0.78 -10.43
N ALA A 159 -36.45 0.22 -11.04
CA ALA A 159 -35.00 0.37 -11.12
C ALA A 159 -34.44 1.32 -10.03
N HIS A 160 -35.26 1.74 -9.07
CA HIS A 160 -34.88 2.72 -8.06
C HIS A 160 -33.91 2.17 -7.00
N THR A 161 -32.61 2.22 -7.29
CA THR A 161 -31.56 1.66 -6.42
C THR A 161 -31.54 2.20 -4.98
N LEU A 162 -31.93 3.47 -4.77
CA LEU A 162 -32.00 4.07 -3.43
C LEU A 162 -33.11 3.47 -2.56
N ALA A 163 -34.26 3.16 -3.17
CA ALA A 163 -35.38 2.56 -2.44
C ALA A 163 -35.05 1.12 -2.05
N TYR A 164 -34.39 0.35 -2.93
CA TYR A 164 -33.84 -0.96 -2.55
C TYR A 164 -32.82 -0.85 -1.42
N LEU A 165 -31.86 0.08 -1.49
CA LEU A 165 -30.89 0.29 -0.42
C LEU A 165 -31.59 0.60 0.92
N ASN A 166 -32.48 1.59 0.94
CA ASN A 166 -33.12 2.02 2.18
C ASN A 166 -34.08 0.97 2.74
N ARG A 167 -34.87 0.29 1.88
CA ARG A 167 -35.75 -0.80 2.31
C ARG A 167 -34.96 -2.00 2.82
N GLY A 168 -33.87 -2.36 2.13
CA GLY A 168 -32.95 -3.41 2.57
C GLY A 168 -32.32 -3.10 3.92
N THR A 169 -31.98 -1.82 4.17
CA THR A 169 -31.47 -1.37 5.46
C THR A 169 -32.49 -1.49 6.58
N ILE A 170 -33.75 -1.13 6.34
CA ILE A 170 -34.82 -1.35 7.33
C ILE A 170 -34.97 -2.85 7.61
N LYS A 171 -35.01 -3.68 6.58
CA LYS A 171 -35.11 -5.14 6.73
C LYS A 171 -33.94 -5.72 7.52
N TYR A 172 -32.71 -5.25 7.27
CA TYR A 172 -31.53 -5.66 8.03
C TYR A 172 -31.69 -5.33 9.53
N VAL A 173 -32.08 -4.09 9.88
CA VAL A 173 -32.22 -3.70 11.29
C VAL A 173 -33.42 -4.36 11.99
N THR A 174 -34.44 -4.77 11.24
CA THR A 174 -35.58 -5.55 11.78
C THR A 174 -35.33 -7.06 11.79
N GLY A 175 -34.16 -7.52 11.33
CA GLY A 175 -33.76 -8.93 11.31
C GLY A 175 -34.26 -9.75 10.11
N ASP A 176 -34.90 -9.12 9.13
CA ASP A 176 -35.23 -9.74 7.83
C ASP A 176 -34.00 -9.75 6.92
N TYR A 177 -33.02 -10.61 7.25
CA TYR A 177 -31.77 -10.72 6.50
C TYR A 177 -31.97 -11.25 5.08
N GLU A 178 -32.91 -12.17 4.85
CA GLU A 178 -33.23 -12.69 3.52
C GLU A 178 -33.80 -11.58 2.61
N GLY A 179 -34.73 -10.78 3.14
CA GLY A 179 -35.29 -9.65 2.42
C GLY A 179 -34.26 -8.54 2.17
N ALA A 180 -33.37 -8.26 3.13
CA ALA A 180 -32.27 -7.32 2.95
C ALA A 180 -31.28 -7.77 1.87
N LEU A 181 -30.88 -9.05 1.90
CA LEU A 181 -30.02 -9.67 0.90
C LEU A 181 -30.61 -9.57 -0.51
N SER A 182 -31.92 -9.82 -0.65
CA SER A 182 -32.65 -9.68 -1.91
C SER A 182 -32.60 -8.24 -2.42
N ASP A 183 -32.91 -7.26 -1.57
CA ASP A 183 -32.96 -5.85 -1.96
C ASP A 183 -31.57 -5.33 -2.37
N TYR A 184 -30.53 -5.63 -1.59
CA TYR A 184 -29.16 -5.24 -1.93
C TYR A 184 -28.66 -5.94 -3.20
N SER A 185 -29.02 -7.20 -3.42
CA SER A 185 -28.67 -7.89 -4.66
C SER A 185 -29.35 -7.29 -5.87
N LYS A 186 -30.61 -6.85 -5.73
CA LYS A 186 -31.31 -6.16 -6.82
C LYS A 186 -30.70 -4.78 -7.12
N ALA A 187 -30.31 -4.04 -6.09
CA ALA A 187 -29.59 -2.76 -6.27
C ALA A 187 -28.27 -2.95 -7.02
N ILE A 188 -27.50 -4.01 -6.71
CA ILE A 188 -26.26 -4.38 -7.41
C ILE A 188 -26.52 -4.76 -8.86
N GLU A 189 -27.55 -5.56 -9.14
CA GLU A 189 -27.95 -5.96 -10.49
C GLU A 189 -28.25 -4.75 -11.38
N ILE A 190 -28.95 -3.75 -10.83
CA ILE A 190 -29.31 -2.52 -11.54
C ILE A 190 -28.07 -1.63 -11.76
N ARG A 191 -27.30 -1.36 -10.69
CA ARG A 191 -26.11 -0.52 -10.76
C ARG A 191 -25.10 -0.94 -9.69
N PRO A 192 -24.02 -1.65 -10.05
CA PRO A 192 -22.96 -1.99 -9.11
C PRO A 192 -22.35 -0.76 -8.44
N ASN A 193 -22.22 -0.80 -7.11
CA ASN A 193 -21.62 0.27 -6.32
C ASN A 193 -20.99 -0.32 -5.04
N ALA A 194 -19.85 0.23 -4.61
CA ALA A 194 -19.15 -0.21 -3.41
C ALA A 194 -20.05 -0.30 -2.17
N ILE A 195 -20.94 0.68 -1.98
CA ILE A 195 -21.84 0.72 -0.82
C ILE A 195 -22.78 -0.49 -0.81
N PHE A 196 -23.31 -0.89 -1.97
CA PHE A 196 -24.23 -2.02 -2.05
C PHE A 196 -23.54 -3.35 -1.69
N TYR A 197 -22.28 -3.50 -2.10
CA TYR A 197 -21.46 -4.64 -1.69
C TYR A 197 -21.15 -4.60 -0.19
N LEU A 198 -20.83 -3.43 0.38
CA LEU A 198 -20.58 -3.28 1.82
C LEU A 198 -21.77 -3.69 2.67
N VAL A 199 -22.96 -3.18 2.35
CA VAL A 199 -24.17 -3.50 3.12
C VAL A 199 -24.58 -4.95 2.94
N ARG A 200 -24.40 -5.53 1.73
CA ARG A 200 -24.66 -6.95 1.50
C ARG A 200 -23.67 -7.87 2.22
N ALA A 201 -22.40 -7.47 2.32
CA ALA A 201 -21.40 -8.18 3.11
C ALA A 201 -21.81 -8.25 4.59
N ALA A 202 -22.34 -7.15 5.14
CA ALA A 202 -22.85 -7.13 6.52
C ALA A 202 -24.05 -8.08 6.72
N VAL A 203 -24.99 -8.15 5.76
CA VAL A 203 -26.08 -9.15 5.83
C VAL A 203 -25.53 -10.58 5.82
N LYS A 204 -24.58 -10.85 4.92
CA LYS A 204 -23.97 -12.18 4.81
C LYS A 204 -23.22 -12.59 6.07
N HIS A 205 -22.57 -11.64 6.75
CA HIS A 205 -21.95 -11.87 8.05
C HIS A 205 -22.98 -12.37 9.08
N GLU A 206 -24.10 -11.67 9.24
CA GLU A 206 -25.18 -12.08 10.16
C GLU A 206 -25.76 -13.46 9.82
N MET A 207 -25.78 -13.79 8.52
CA MET A 207 -26.22 -15.10 8.04
C MET A 207 -25.15 -16.20 8.15
N GLY A 208 -23.92 -15.88 8.58
CA GLY A 208 -22.79 -16.80 8.63
C GLY A 208 -22.20 -17.19 7.27
N ASP A 209 -22.57 -16.48 6.19
CA ASP A 209 -21.96 -16.63 4.85
C ASP A 209 -20.67 -15.80 4.74
N TYR A 210 -19.67 -16.20 5.52
CA TYR A 210 -18.37 -15.52 5.56
C TYR A 210 -17.62 -15.56 4.22
N LYS A 211 -17.84 -16.60 3.41
CA LYS A 211 -17.24 -16.67 2.06
C LYS A 211 -17.85 -15.61 1.14
N GLY A 212 -19.17 -15.47 1.16
CA GLY A 212 -19.86 -14.43 0.41
C GLY A 212 -19.57 -13.02 0.94
N GLU A 213 -19.35 -12.85 2.24
CA GLU A 213 -18.93 -11.60 2.87
C GLU A 213 -17.57 -11.14 2.32
N ILE A 214 -16.55 -12.01 2.39
CA ILE A 214 -15.20 -11.72 1.86
C ILE A 214 -15.26 -11.36 0.38
N ALA A 215 -16.09 -12.07 -0.40
CA ALA A 215 -16.27 -11.80 -1.82
C ALA A 215 -16.87 -10.41 -2.06
N ASP A 216 -17.86 -10.00 -1.28
CA ASP A 216 -18.48 -8.67 -1.39
C ASP A 216 -17.53 -7.55 -0.93
N TYR A 217 -16.73 -7.74 0.13
CA TYR A 217 -15.69 -6.77 0.47
C TYR A 217 -14.70 -6.58 -0.68
N ARG A 218 -14.24 -7.67 -1.32
CA ARG A 218 -13.37 -7.58 -2.50
C ARG A 218 -14.04 -6.85 -3.67
N GLN A 219 -15.35 -7.02 -3.89
CA GLN A 219 -16.06 -6.21 -4.88
C GLN A 219 -16.14 -4.74 -4.47
N SER A 220 -16.31 -4.44 -3.18
CA SER A 220 -16.26 -3.06 -2.69
C SER A 220 -14.90 -2.38 -2.94
N PHE A 221 -13.79 -3.13 -2.90
CA PHE A 221 -12.47 -2.63 -3.29
C PHE A 221 -12.41 -2.22 -4.78
N ILE A 222 -13.11 -2.94 -5.65
CA ILE A 222 -13.11 -2.69 -7.10
C ILE A 222 -13.99 -1.48 -7.45
N TYR A 223 -15.17 -1.37 -6.83
CA TYR A 223 -16.16 -0.35 -7.17
C TYR A 223 -16.04 0.94 -6.37
N GLY A 224 -15.06 1.05 -5.47
CA GLY A 224 -14.87 2.22 -4.61
C GLY A 224 -13.39 2.49 -4.33
N THR A 225 -13.11 3.62 -3.68
CA THR A 225 -11.78 3.88 -3.13
C THR A 225 -11.70 3.18 -1.77
N PRO A 226 -10.79 2.20 -1.59
CA PRO A 226 -10.61 1.54 -0.30
C PRO A 226 -10.29 2.56 0.79
N ASN A 227 -10.61 2.23 2.03
CA ASN A 227 -10.23 2.99 3.22
C ASN A 227 -9.78 2.02 4.32
N ALA A 228 -9.20 2.54 5.39
CA ALA A 228 -8.70 1.71 6.48
C ALA A 228 -9.78 0.77 7.06
N ALA A 229 -11.01 1.26 7.24
CA ALA A 229 -12.12 0.45 7.74
C ALA A 229 -12.47 -0.75 6.83
N LEU A 230 -12.38 -0.61 5.51
CA LEU A 230 -12.61 -1.71 4.58
C LEU A 230 -11.48 -2.75 4.62
N TYR A 231 -10.22 -2.31 4.74
CA TYR A 231 -9.09 -3.22 4.98
C TYR A 231 -9.27 -4.00 6.29
N ASP A 232 -9.65 -3.31 7.36
CA ASP A 232 -9.88 -3.95 8.66
C ASP A 232 -11.00 -5.00 8.60
N ARG A 233 -12.16 -4.68 8.00
CA ARG A 233 -13.27 -5.63 7.84
C ARG A 233 -12.90 -6.86 7.04
N LEU A 234 -12.21 -6.67 5.90
CA LEU A 234 -11.76 -7.80 5.09
C LEU A 234 -10.73 -8.64 5.85
N GLY A 235 -9.79 -8.01 6.55
CA GLY A 235 -8.81 -8.69 7.39
C GLY A 235 -9.45 -9.51 8.50
N ARG A 236 -10.46 -8.97 9.19
CA ARG A 236 -11.21 -9.68 10.24
C ARG A 236 -12.01 -10.85 9.69
N ALA A 237 -12.71 -10.66 8.57
CA ALA A 237 -13.48 -11.74 7.95
C ALA A 237 -12.56 -12.91 7.52
N LEU A 238 -11.38 -12.60 6.96
CA LEU A 238 -10.36 -13.61 6.64
C LEU A 238 -9.80 -14.29 7.90
N TYR A 239 -9.57 -13.52 8.97
CA TYR A 239 -9.13 -14.03 10.26
C TYR A 239 -10.12 -15.01 10.87
N GLU A 240 -11.42 -14.69 10.87
CA GLU A 240 -12.49 -15.56 11.37
C GLU A 240 -12.58 -16.88 10.56
N GLN A 241 -12.32 -16.80 9.25
CA GLN A 241 -12.18 -17.97 8.37
C GLN A 241 -10.86 -18.73 8.54
N LYS A 242 -10.02 -18.33 9.51
CA LYS A 242 -8.69 -18.90 9.76
C LYS A 242 -7.74 -18.81 8.56
N GLN A 243 -8.02 -17.89 7.63
CA GLN A 243 -7.17 -17.56 6.48
C GLN A 243 -6.15 -16.51 6.91
N TYR A 244 -5.34 -16.83 7.93
CA TYR A 244 -4.46 -15.86 8.61
C TYR A 244 -3.42 -15.26 7.67
N GLU A 245 -2.86 -16.04 6.76
CA GLU A 245 -1.87 -15.55 5.79
C GLU A 245 -2.47 -14.55 4.79
N GLU A 246 -3.73 -14.74 4.39
CA GLU A 246 -4.45 -13.76 3.56
C GLU A 246 -4.82 -12.51 4.37
N ALA A 247 -5.29 -12.69 5.61
CA ALA A 247 -5.59 -11.58 6.51
C ALA A 247 -4.36 -10.68 6.72
N LEU A 248 -3.18 -11.27 6.97
CA LEU A 248 -1.93 -10.53 7.11
C LEU A 248 -1.61 -9.67 5.87
N LYS A 249 -1.77 -10.22 4.67
CA LYS A 249 -1.53 -9.46 3.42
C LYS A 249 -2.45 -8.25 3.33
N VAL A 250 -3.74 -8.44 3.61
CA VAL A 250 -4.74 -7.36 3.60
C VAL A 250 -4.39 -6.29 4.63
N TYR A 251 -3.98 -6.68 5.84
CA TYR A 251 -3.55 -5.72 6.85
C TYR A 251 -2.26 -4.99 6.47
N ASP A 252 -1.26 -5.68 5.90
CA ASP A 252 -0.01 -5.06 5.45
C ASP A 252 -0.27 -4.04 4.30
N GLU A 253 -1.13 -4.38 3.34
CA GLU A 253 -1.57 -3.47 2.28
C GLU A 253 -2.31 -2.26 2.85
N GLY A 254 -3.23 -2.51 3.81
CA GLY A 254 -3.96 -1.46 4.51
C GLY A 254 -3.05 -0.50 5.27
N ILE A 255 -2.07 -1.03 6.03
CA ILE A 255 -1.10 -0.23 6.79
C ILE A 255 -0.21 0.59 5.85
N SER A 256 0.16 0.02 4.71
CA SER A 256 0.93 0.73 3.69
C SER A 256 0.18 1.94 3.15
N ALA A 257 -1.14 1.82 2.97
CA ALA A 257 -2.01 2.92 2.53
C ALA A 257 -2.40 3.89 3.66
N TYR A 258 -2.59 3.39 4.89
CA TYR A 258 -3.10 4.12 6.05
C TYR A 258 -2.22 3.90 7.29
N PRO A 259 -0.98 4.39 7.31
CA PRO A 259 0.01 4.03 8.33
C PRO A 259 -0.27 4.56 9.74
N LYS A 260 -1.28 5.44 9.90
CA LYS A 260 -1.70 6.01 11.18
C LYS A 260 -2.94 5.32 11.78
N ASP A 261 -3.55 4.39 11.06
CA ASP A 261 -4.76 3.71 11.54
C ASP A 261 -4.39 2.58 12.49
N HIS A 262 -4.83 2.67 13.76
CA HIS A 262 -4.44 1.74 14.81
C HIS A 262 -5.16 0.38 14.71
N ASP A 263 -6.36 0.34 14.16
CA ASP A 263 -7.16 -0.90 14.08
C ASP A 263 -6.51 -1.90 13.13
N LEU A 264 -5.88 -1.40 12.06
CA LEU A 264 -5.12 -2.24 11.13
C LEU A 264 -3.93 -2.93 11.79
N TYR A 265 -3.20 -2.24 12.67
CA TYR A 265 -2.09 -2.87 13.41
C TYR A 265 -2.60 -3.88 14.43
N TYR A 266 -3.72 -3.60 15.09
CA TYR A 266 -4.33 -4.53 16.02
C TYR A 266 -4.78 -5.82 15.32
N GLY A 267 -5.47 -5.72 14.18
CA GLY A 267 -5.88 -6.87 13.38
C GLY A 267 -4.67 -7.67 12.85
N LEU A 268 -3.62 -6.97 12.41
CA LEU A 268 -2.36 -7.59 12.02
C LEU A 268 -1.76 -8.42 13.17
N GLU A 269 -1.67 -7.86 14.38
CA GLU A 269 -1.14 -8.54 15.58
C GLU A 269 -1.94 -9.81 15.91
N GLN A 270 -3.27 -9.73 15.91
CA GLN A 270 -4.14 -10.89 16.14
C GLN A 270 -3.86 -12.01 15.14
N ALA A 271 -3.78 -11.69 13.85
CA ALA A 271 -3.46 -12.65 12.80
C ALA A 271 -2.04 -13.23 12.94
N CYS A 272 -1.06 -12.46 13.43
CA CYS A 272 0.28 -12.97 13.75
C CYS A 272 0.25 -14.03 14.83
N ASN A 273 -0.46 -13.75 15.93
CA ASN A 273 -0.45 -14.62 17.10
C ASN A 273 -0.98 -16.02 16.77
N GLN A 274 -1.97 -16.11 15.88
CA GLN A 274 -2.49 -17.40 15.42
C GLN A 274 -1.49 -18.19 14.56
N LEU A 275 -0.60 -17.51 13.85
CA LEU A 275 0.47 -18.16 13.07
C LEU A 275 1.69 -18.49 13.94
N SER A 276 2.05 -17.61 14.88
CA SER A 276 3.16 -17.84 15.79
C SER A 276 2.87 -19.02 16.74
N ASP A 277 1.62 -19.24 17.15
CA ASP A 277 1.25 -20.42 17.95
C ASP A 277 1.33 -21.74 17.15
N LYS A 278 1.12 -21.72 15.82
CA LYS A 278 1.45 -22.87 14.96
C LYS A 278 2.96 -23.11 14.91
N ASP A 279 3.74 -22.04 14.79
CA ASP A 279 5.21 -22.13 14.75
C ASP A 279 5.85 -22.46 16.12
N LYS A 280 5.19 -22.16 17.25
CA LYS A 280 5.62 -22.60 18.59
C LYS A 280 5.60 -24.13 18.73
N THR A 281 4.72 -24.83 18.01
CA THR A 281 4.74 -26.31 17.95
C THR A 281 5.81 -26.85 17.01
N ALA A 282 6.37 -26.01 16.14
CA ALA A 282 7.51 -26.28 15.27
C ALA A 282 8.80 -25.70 15.85
N ASN A 283 9.06 -25.96 17.13
CA ASN A 283 10.30 -25.56 17.79
C ASN A 283 11.45 -26.47 17.33
N THR A 284 11.98 -26.21 16.12
CA THR A 284 13.16 -26.90 15.58
C THR A 284 14.17 -25.88 15.07
N VAL A 285 15.11 -25.53 15.96
CA VAL A 285 16.26 -24.62 15.81
C VAL A 285 15.85 -23.15 15.61
N ALA A 286 15.86 -22.38 16.69
CA ALA A 286 15.59 -20.95 16.62
C ALA A 286 16.58 -20.24 15.69
N ASP A 287 16.06 -19.45 14.75
CA ASP A 287 16.87 -18.57 13.92
C ASP A 287 17.69 -17.65 14.83
N THR A 288 19.00 -17.68 14.62
CA THR A 288 19.94 -16.93 15.45
C THR A 288 20.77 -16.00 14.60
N ILE A 289 20.86 -14.74 15.01
CA ILE A 289 21.78 -13.74 14.44
C ILE A 289 22.73 -13.30 15.53
N THR A 290 24.02 -13.31 15.24
CA THR A 290 25.06 -12.92 16.20
C THR A 290 25.94 -11.81 15.64
N PHE A 291 26.19 -10.79 16.45
CA PHE A 291 27.04 -9.65 16.12
C PHE A 291 28.21 -9.58 17.08
N LYS A 292 29.37 -9.12 16.58
CA LYS A 292 30.46 -8.64 17.42
C LYS A 292 30.60 -7.12 17.27
N ILE A 293 30.41 -6.37 18.35
CA ILE A 293 30.32 -4.89 18.31
C ILE A 293 31.16 -4.22 19.40
N LYS A 294 31.52 -2.94 19.16
CA LYS A 294 32.29 -2.09 20.10
C LYS A 294 31.51 -0.88 20.66
N SER A 295 30.24 -0.69 20.29
CA SER A 295 29.45 0.49 20.69
C SER A 295 27.96 0.18 20.86
N SER A 296 27.19 1.18 21.31
CA SER A 296 25.74 1.08 21.47
C SER A 296 25.03 0.90 20.13
N LEU A 297 23.97 0.08 20.12
CA LEU A 297 23.20 -0.22 18.93
C LEU A 297 21.73 0.12 19.15
N TYR A 298 21.11 0.78 18.18
CA TYR A 298 19.67 0.93 18.12
C TYR A 298 19.10 -0.23 17.33
N LEU A 299 18.13 -0.90 17.93
CA LEU A 299 17.37 -1.98 17.32
C LEU A 299 15.96 -1.47 17.03
N MET A 300 15.52 -1.64 15.80
CA MET A 300 14.10 -1.55 15.42
C MET A 300 13.68 -2.87 14.80
N ALA A 301 12.44 -3.26 15.04
CA ALA A 301 11.91 -4.53 14.57
C ALA A 301 10.45 -4.39 14.17
N THR A 302 10.00 -5.24 13.26
CA THR A 302 8.59 -5.34 12.87
C THR A 302 7.69 -5.42 14.11
N PRO A 303 6.58 -4.64 14.16
CA PRO A 303 5.67 -4.65 15.30
C PRO A 303 5.18 -6.05 15.67
N GLY A 304 5.14 -6.38 16.95
CA GLY A 304 4.59 -7.63 17.47
C GLY A 304 5.49 -8.87 17.33
N PHE A 305 6.66 -8.76 16.70
CA PHE A 305 7.61 -9.88 16.66
C PHE A 305 8.38 -9.98 17.97
N GLU A 306 8.25 -11.14 18.63
CA GLU A 306 8.94 -11.49 19.87
C GLU A 306 10.28 -12.15 19.57
N PHE A 307 11.33 -11.69 20.25
CA PHE A 307 12.65 -12.30 20.19
C PHE A 307 13.47 -11.97 21.44
N ILE A 308 14.49 -12.77 21.67
CA ILE A 308 15.40 -12.63 22.81
C ILE A 308 16.68 -11.97 22.31
N VAL A 309 17.14 -10.94 23.02
CA VAL A 309 18.47 -10.34 22.83
C VAL A 309 19.34 -10.67 24.04
N SER A 310 20.53 -11.21 23.79
CA SER A 310 21.50 -11.56 24.83
C SER A 310 22.89 -11.09 24.46
N ASP A 311 23.61 -10.47 25.40
CA ASP A 311 25.02 -10.09 25.23
C ASP A 311 25.98 -10.91 26.12
N GLY A 312 25.47 -12.01 26.69
CA GLY A 312 26.16 -12.85 27.68
C GLY A 312 26.08 -12.33 29.12
N SER A 313 25.89 -11.02 29.33
CA SER A 313 25.72 -10.42 30.66
C SER A 313 24.26 -10.11 31.01
N ARG A 314 23.46 -9.77 29.99
CA ARG A 314 22.04 -9.49 30.07
C ARG A 314 21.33 -10.30 29.00
N THR A 315 20.15 -10.79 29.34
CA THR A 315 19.19 -11.34 28.39
C THR A 315 17.86 -10.64 28.60
N GLU A 316 17.23 -10.18 27.54
CA GLU A 316 15.95 -9.48 27.59
C GLU A 316 15.06 -9.93 26.43
N GLU A 317 13.79 -10.15 26.75
CA GLU A 317 12.74 -10.39 25.77
C GLU A 317 12.27 -9.06 25.20
N ILE A 318 12.21 -8.99 23.87
CA ILE A 318 11.82 -7.80 23.14
C ILE A 318 10.62 -8.12 22.27
N ILE A 319 9.67 -7.20 22.27
CA ILE A 319 8.61 -7.13 21.26
C ILE A 319 8.93 -5.95 20.33
N GLY A 320 9.00 -6.22 19.03
CA GLY A 320 9.19 -5.18 18.03
C GLY A 320 8.08 -4.12 18.09
N LYS A 321 8.44 -2.85 17.93
CA LYS A 321 7.53 -1.70 18.04
C LYS A 321 7.27 -1.01 16.70
N GLY A 322 8.00 -1.37 15.65
CA GLY A 322 7.95 -0.71 14.36
C GLY A 322 9.21 0.08 14.03
N PHE A 323 9.08 0.94 13.01
CA PHE A 323 10.17 1.71 12.42
C PHE A 323 9.92 3.23 12.50
N ALA A 324 9.02 3.71 13.37
CA ALA A 324 8.90 5.12 13.74
C ALA A 324 9.98 5.54 14.76
N ALA A 325 10.17 6.85 14.96
CA ALA A 325 11.37 7.34 15.64
C ALA A 325 11.35 7.01 17.13
N GLY A 326 10.15 6.87 17.71
CA GLY A 326 9.93 6.40 19.07
C GLY A 326 9.92 4.88 19.22
N ASP A 327 9.98 4.12 18.12
CA ASP A 327 9.90 2.66 18.15
C ASP A 327 11.28 2.01 18.35
N SER A 328 12.36 2.79 18.28
CA SER A 328 13.71 2.29 18.52
C SER A 328 13.88 1.82 19.95
N ILE A 329 14.46 0.64 20.09
CA ILE A 329 14.92 0.12 21.37
C ILE A 329 16.42 0.37 21.39
N LYS A 330 16.83 1.34 22.22
CA LYS A 330 18.26 1.60 22.43
C LYS A 330 18.83 0.48 23.29
N TYR A 331 19.74 -0.28 22.73
CA TYR A 331 20.56 -1.22 23.48
C TYR A 331 21.92 -0.58 23.74
N GLU A 332 22.09 -0.11 24.96
CA GLU A 332 23.37 0.39 25.45
C GLU A 332 24.23 -0.78 25.92
N PHE A 333 25.33 -1.02 25.22
CA PHE A 333 26.38 -1.90 25.69
C PHE A 333 27.33 -1.04 26.52
N SER A 334 27.42 -1.32 27.82
CA SER A 334 28.36 -0.63 28.70
C SER A 334 29.78 -1.13 28.41
N THR A 335 30.72 -0.18 28.24
CA THR A 335 32.20 -0.30 28.13
C THR A 335 32.81 -0.42 26.72
N ASP A 336 34.05 0.05 26.59
CA ASP A 336 34.92 0.04 25.38
C ASP A 336 35.39 -1.37 24.93
N GLU A 337 34.75 -2.44 25.42
CA GLU A 337 35.13 -3.83 25.18
C GLU A 337 34.26 -4.48 24.08
N GLU A 338 34.87 -5.38 23.29
CA GLU A 338 34.15 -6.15 22.26
C GLU A 338 33.12 -7.08 22.89
N ARG A 339 31.86 -6.99 22.45
CA ARG A 339 30.79 -7.89 22.91
C ARG A 339 30.12 -8.66 21.79
N THR A 340 29.68 -9.87 22.13
CA THR A 340 28.88 -10.73 21.26
C THR A 340 27.41 -10.59 21.60
N VAL A 341 26.62 -10.03 20.71
CA VAL A 341 25.16 -9.89 20.86
C VAL A 341 24.49 -10.96 20.03
N THR A 342 23.62 -11.74 20.65
CA THR A 342 22.88 -12.83 20.03
C THR A 342 21.40 -12.54 20.08
N ILE A 343 20.74 -12.74 18.94
CA ILE A 343 19.30 -12.54 18.76
C ILE A 343 18.69 -13.86 18.39
N ILE A 344 17.69 -14.29 19.15
CA ILE A 344 17.07 -15.60 19.04
C ILE A 344 15.57 -15.42 18.88
N GLY A 345 15.01 -15.85 17.76
CA GLY A 345 13.55 -15.78 17.54
C GLY A 345 13.17 -15.63 16.07
N ALA A 346 11.86 -15.50 15.83
CA ALA A 346 11.33 -15.29 14.49
C ALA A 346 11.76 -13.90 13.99
N VAL A 347 12.51 -13.86 12.88
CA VAL A 347 12.97 -12.62 12.27
C VAL A 347 11.96 -12.19 11.21
N GLY A 348 11.16 -11.17 11.56
CA GLY A 348 10.48 -10.31 10.59
C GLY A 348 11.50 -9.40 9.91
N ASN A 349 11.30 -8.09 9.94
CA ASN A 349 12.35 -7.16 9.56
C ASN A 349 13.08 -6.66 10.80
N LEU A 350 14.41 -6.60 10.72
CA LEU A 350 15.28 -6.08 11.76
C LEU A 350 16.15 -4.98 11.18
N LEU A 351 16.27 -3.87 11.92
CA LEU A 351 17.20 -2.79 11.64
C LEU A 351 18.11 -2.59 12.84
N PHE A 352 19.41 -2.68 12.58
CA PHE A 352 20.47 -2.32 13.50
C PHE A 352 21.14 -1.05 12.99
N ALA A 353 21.18 -0.02 13.82
CA ALA A 353 21.79 1.25 13.46
C ALA A 353 22.62 1.84 14.60
N SER A 354 23.74 2.50 14.26
CA SER A 354 24.53 3.29 15.22
C SER A 354 23.80 4.55 15.69
N ALA A 355 22.82 5.05 14.92
CA ALA A 355 22.01 6.22 15.25
C ALA A 355 20.54 6.06 14.81
N THR A 356 19.63 6.76 15.50
CA THR A 356 18.17 6.70 15.27
C THR A 356 17.68 7.44 14.02
N ASN A 357 18.53 8.27 13.42
CA ASN A 357 18.16 9.21 12.34
C ASN A 357 18.37 8.68 10.91
N ASN A 358 18.51 7.36 10.72
CA ASN A 358 18.60 6.78 9.37
C ASN A 358 17.22 6.65 8.70
N LEU A 359 16.67 7.78 8.22
CA LEU A 359 15.34 7.83 7.60
C LEU A 359 15.19 6.94 6.36
N SER A 360 16.24 6.81 5.53
CA SER A 360 16.17 6.06 4.26
C SER A 360 15.88 4.57 4.47
N TYR A 361 16.61 3.90 5.35
CA TYR A 361 16.41 2.47 5.62
C TYR A 361 15.12 2.18 6.39
N ARG A 362 14.69 3.13 7.23
CA ARG A 362 13.39 3.03 7.91
C ARG A 362 12.24 3.09 6.90
N ASN A 363 12.34 3.95 5.90
CA ASN A 363 11.37 4.02 4.81
C ASN A 363 11.46 2.79 3.88
N TYR A 364 12.66 2.27 3.62
CA TYR A 364 12.83 1.01 2.89
C TYR A 364 12.11 -0.13 3.62
N LEU A 365 12.39 -0.36 4.90
CA LEU A 365 11.79 -1.44 5.68
C LEU A 365 10.28 -1.30 5.87
N ARG A 366 9.76 -0.06 5.97
CA ARG A 366 8.31 0.20 5.97
C ARG A 366 7.61 -0.30 4.70
N LYS A 367 8.31 -0.28 3.56
CA LYS A 367 7.78 -0.74 2.26
C LYS A 367 8.01 -2.23 2.02
N GLN A 368 8.92 -2.88 2.76
CA GLN A 368 9.25 -4.29 2.55
C GLN A 368 8.24 -5.28 3.17
N GLY A 369 7.24 -4.82 3.95
CA GLY A 369 6.30 -5.75 4.61
C GLY A 369 7.04 -6.76 5.50
N ARG A 370 6.80 -8.06 5.32
CA ARG A 370 7.47 -9.15 6.08
C ARG A 370 8.46 -9.97 5.25
N LYS A 371 9.32 -9.31 4.47
CA LYS A 371 10.31 -10.01 3.64
C LYS A 371 11.46 -10.67 4.40
N LYS A 372 11.44 -10.70 5.75
CA LYS A 372 12.51 -11.31 6.56
C LYS A 372 13.85 -10.64 6.27
N THR A 373 13.84 -9.32 6.42
CA THR A 373 14.94 -8.44 6.02
C THR A 373 15.80 -8.08 7.23
N LEU A 374 17.10 -8.30 7.13
CA LEU A 374 18.09 -7.80 8.08
C LEU A 374 18.81 -6.60 7.47
N VAL A 375 18.70 -5.44 8.11
CA VAL A 375 19.50 -4.26 7.78
C VAL A 375 20.45 -3.98 8.93
N VAL A 376 21.74 -3.89 8.63
CA VAL A 376 22.82 -3.55 9.57
C VAL A 376 23.54 -2.32 9.02
N PHE A 377 23.47 -1.24 9.78
CA PHE A 377 24.11 0.02 9.47
C PHE A 377 24.81 0.56 10.72
N ALA A 378 25.95 -0.04 11.04
CA ALA A 378 26.73 0.34 12.20
C ALA A 378 28.21 0.14 11.91
N GLU A 379 28.96 1.24 11.96
CA GLU A 379 30.41 1.26 11.65
C GLU A 379 31.25 0.42 12.61
N ASP A 380 30.70 0.05 13.77
CA ASP A 380 31.38 -0.69 14.84
C ASP A 380 31.06 -2.19 14.85
N VAL A 381 30.39 -2.72 13.81
CA VAL A 381 30.09 -4.16 13.68
C VAL A 381 31.29 -4.89 13.08
N LEU A 382 32.11 -5.50 13.94
CA LEU A 382 33.32 -6.19 13.53
C LEU A 382 33.07 -7.55 12.87
N GLN A 383 31.99 -8.22 13.28
CA GLN A 383 31.62 -9.54 12.76
C GLN A 383 30.10 -9.70 12.75
N LEU A 384 29.59 -10.37 11.72
CA LEU A 384 28.18 -10.73 11.55
C LEU A 384 28.08 -12.22 11.24
N ASP A 385 27.47 -12.98 12.14
CA ASP A 385 27.15 -14.40 11.94
C ASP A 385 25.63 -14.56 11.78
N ILE A 386 25.23 -14.92 10.56
CA ILE A 386 23.84 -15.22 10.18
C ILE A 386 23.66 -16.70 9.79
N SER A 387 24.68 -17.54 10.02
CA SER A 387 24.71 -18.93 9.55
C SER A 387 23.61 -19.81 10.16
N LYS A 388 23.11 -19.40 11.34
CA LYS A 388 22.03 -20.06 12.07
C LYS A 388 20.64 -19.47 11.77
N ASN A 389 20.55 -18.44 10.93
CA ASN A 389 19.27 -17.88 10.50
C ASN A 389 18.93 -18.34 9.07
N LYS A 390 18.11 -19.37 8.94
CA LYS A 390 17.75 -19.94 7.64
C LYS A 390 16.56 -19.22 6.99
N SER A 391 15.88 -18.35 7.74
CA SER A 391 14.66 -17.70 7.26
C SER A 391 14.90 -16.36 6.58
N LEU A 392 16.07 -15.74 6.76
CA LEU A 392 16.43 -14.50 6.06
C LEU A 392 16.27 -14.63 4.56
N ARG A 393 15.69 -13.60 3.95
CA ARG A 393 15.63 -13.45 2.49
C ARG A 393 16.49 -12.28 2.04
N HIS A 394 16.51 -11.20 2.80
CA HIS A 394 17.16 -9.95 2.41
C HIS A 394 18.18 -9.57 3.48
N VAL A 395 19.43 -9.33 3.10
CA VAL A 395 20.49 -8.90 4.02
C VAL A 395 21.19 -7.68 3.45
N LEU A 396 21.11 -6.57 4.17
CA LEU A 396 21.78 -5.32 3.82
C LEU A 396 22.72 -4.95 4.97
N CYS A 397 24.01 -5.23 4.83
CA CYS A 397 25.06 -4.97 5.82
C CYS A 397 26.13 -4.01 5.26
N ARG A 398 25.69 -2.82 4.84
CA ARG A 398 26.54 -1.80 4.24
C ARG A 398 27.32 -1.01 5.31
N GLU A 399 28.55 -0.61 4.97
CA GLU A 399 29.40 0.26 5.83
C GLU A 399 29.71 -0.33 7.23
N CYS A 400 29.73 -1.65 7.36
CA CYS A 400 29.94 -2.34 8.64
C CYS A 400 31.42 -2.61 8.95
N ARG A 401 32.36 -2.37 8.01
CA ARG A 401 33.80 -2.74 8.14
C ARG A 401 34.06 -4.25 8.26
N LEU A 402 33.13 -5.10 7.80
CA LEU A 402 33.25 -6.56 7.85
C LEU A 402 34.45 -7.04 7.03
N SER A 403 35.25 -7.95 7.60
CA SER A 403 36.37 -8.60 6.90
C SER A 403 36.01 -9.97 6.32
N GLU A 404 34.97 -10.58 6.86
CA GLU A 404 34.39 -11.85 6.43
C GLU A 404 32.86 -11.78 6.50
N LEU A 405 32.19 -12.55 5.65
CA LEU A 405 30.74 -12.74 5.68
C LEU A 405 30.42 -14.11 5.08
N ASP A 406 29.85 -15.00 5.89
CA ASP A 406 29.37 -16.32 5.44
C ASP A 406 27.84 -16.28 5.23
N VAL A 407 27.42 -16.37 3.97
CA VAL A 407 26.01 -16.45 3.56
C VAL A 407 25.61 -17.86 3.09
N THR A 408 26.53 -18.84 3.15
CA THR A 408 26.37 -20.15 2.50
C THR A 408 25.28 -21.01 3.13
N ARG A 409 24.83 -20.67 4.35
CA ARG A 409 23.74 -21.35 5.06
C ARG A 409 22.37 -20.71 4.83
N ASN A 410 22.32 -19.53 4.22
CA ASN A 410 21.11 -18.76 3.97
C ASN A 410 20.57 -19.09 2.56
N HIS A 411 20.21 -20.36 2.32
CA HIS A 411 19.87 -20.84 0.97
C HIS A 411 18.69 -20.09 0.31
N GLY A 412 17.80 -19.53 1.13
CA GLY A 412 16.65 -18.76 0.68
C GLY A 412 16.94 -17.28 0.38
N LEU A 413 18.19 -16.82 0.50
CA LEU A 413 18.56 -15.43 0.29
C LEU A 413 18.24 -14.99 -1.16
N GLU A 414 17.53 -13.87 -1.27
CA GLU A 414 17.05 -13.24 -2.51
C GLU A 414 17.80 -11.93 -2.78
N GLU A 415 18.16 -11.17 -1.75
CA GLU A 415 18.88 -9.90 -1.85
C GLU A 415 20.04 -9.86 -0.85
N LEU A 416 21.23 -9.50 -1.35
CA LEU A 416 22.42 -9.27 -0.54
C LEU A 416 23.07 -7.94 -0.93
N ASP A 417 23.10 -6.98 -0.01
CA ASP A 417 23.96 -5.81 -0.09
C ASP A 417 25.00 -5.87 1.03
N CYS A 418 26.24 -6.19 0.66
CA CYS A 418 27.40 -6.16 1.54
C CYS A 418 28.43 -5.11 1.10
N SER A 419 27.98 -4.04 0.46
CA SER A 419 28.83 -2.98 -0.07
C SER A 419 29.56 -2.20 1.04
N GLU A 420 30.69 -1.59 0.69
CA GLU A 420 31.48 -0.72 1.58
C GLU A 420 32.00 -1.45 2.84
N ASN A 421 32.52 -2.66 2.64
CA ASN A 421 33.16 -3.47 3.66
C ASN A 421 34.64 -3.73 3.32
N GLN A 422 35.25 -4.72 3.95
CA GLN A 422 36.66 -5.09 3.78
C GLN A 422 36.80 -6.55 3.31
N LEU A 423 35.76 -7.10 2.66
CA LEU A 423 35.69 -8.50 2.27
C LEU A 423 36.73 -8.82 1.21
N LYS A 424 37.52 -9.87 1.45
CA LYS A 424 38.51 -10.40 0.48
C LYS A 424 37.96 -11.53 -0.39
N SER A 425 36.93 -12.19 0.09
CA SER A 425 36.23 -13.28 -0.57
C SER A 425 34.76 -13.26 -0.15
N LEU A 426 33.89 -13.72 -1.04
CA LEU A 426 32.46 -13.89 -0.78
C LEU A 426 31.98 -15.12 -1.54
N ASP A 427 31.43 -16.11 -0.84
CA ASP A 427 30.85 -17.32 -1.44
C ASP A 427 29.32 -17.21 -1.47
N VAL A 428 28.77 -17.02 -2.66
CA VAL A 428 27.33 -16.96 -2.92
C VAL A 428 26.79 -18.23 -3.63
N SER A 429 27.61 -19.28 -3.73
CA SER A 429 27.31 -20.48 -4.54
C SER A 429 26.10 -21.28 -4.03
N ARG A 430 25.72 -21.10 -2.76
CA ARG A 430 24.59 -21.77 -2.12
C ARG A 430 23.30 -20.95 -2.16
N ASN A 431 23.35 -19.68 -2.55
CA ASN A 431 22.22 -18.76 -2.56
C ASN A 431 21.52 -18.78 -3.93
N LYS A 432 20.89 -19.91 -4.27
CA LYS A 432 20.29 -20.11 -5.60
C LYS A 432 19.10 -19.20 -5.91
N ASN A 433 18.50 -18.62 -4.87
CA ASN A 433 17.37 -17.69 -5.00
C ASN A 433 17.82 -16.22 -5.16
N LEU A 434 19.13 -15.96 -5.15
CA LEU A 434 19.68 -14.62 -5.18
C LEU A 434 19.34 -13.93 -6.51
N GLN A 435 18.62 -12.82 -6.40
CA GLN A 435 18.17 -11.95 -7.49
C GLN A 435 19.00 -10.65 -7.52
N VAL A 436 19.40 -10.14 -6.35
CA VAL A 436 20.14 -8.89 -6.24
C VAL A 436 21.42 -9.10 -5.43
N LEU A 437 22.56 -8.70 -5.99
CA LEU A 437 23.87 -8.73 -5.31
C LEU A 437 24.60 -7.41 -5.46
N PHE A 438 24.77 -6.70 -4.35
CA PHE A 438 25.62 -5.51 -4.25
C PHE A 438 26.82 -5.80 -3.34
N CYS A 439 28.02 -5.77 -3.90
CA CYS A 439 29.27 -6.06 -3.21
C CYS A 439 30.37 -5.03 -3.52
N THR A 440 29.95 -3.82 -3.88
CA THR A 440 30.80 -2.68 -4.24
C THR A 440 31.71 -2.22 -3.11
N LYS A 441 32.86 -1.61 -3.42
CA LYS A 441 33.82 -1.06 -2.44
C LYS A 441 34.23 -2.10 -1.38
N ASN A 442 34.74 -3.23 -1.86
CA ASN A 442 35.34 -4.29 -1.03
C ASN A 442 36.77 -4.55 -1.51
N LYS A 443 37.36 -5.69 -1.13
CA LYS A 443 38.69 -6.15 -1.56
C LYS A 443 38.59 -7.46 -2.32
N LEU A 444 37.47 -7.69 -3.02
CA LEU A 444 37.23 -8.92 -3.76
C LEU A 444 38.13 -8.95 -5.00
N ILE A 445 38.82 -10.06 -5.20
CA ILE A 445 39.61 -10.31 -6.43
C ILE A 445 38.85 -11.17 -7.44
N ASN A 446 37.81 -11.87 -6.99
CA ASN A 446 36.92 -12.68 -7.80
C ASN A 446 35.55 -12.76 -7.13
N ILE A 447 34.49 -12.86 -7.93
CA ILE A 447 33.14 -13.17 -7.48
C ILE A 447 32.51 -14.20 -8.41
N ASP A 448 32.32 -15.43 -7.92
CA ASP A 448 31.67 -16.49 -8.69
C ASP A 448 30.15 -16.39 -8.52
N VAL A 449 29.48 -15.90 -9.56
CA VAL A 449 28.01 -15.80 -9.66
C VAL A 449 27.39 -16.88 -10.54
N SER A 450 28.17 -17.87 -10.99
CA SER A 450 27.72 -18.89 -11.96
C SER A 450 26.58 -19.78 -11.45
N HIS A 451 26.42 -19.85 -10.13
CA HIS A 451 25.39 -20.64 -9.45
C HIS A 451 24.11 -19.85 -9.14
N ASN A 452 24.11 -18.52 -9.37
CA ASN A 452 23.00 -17.61 -9.07
C ASN A 452 22.18 -17.34 -10.35
N LEU A 453 21.49 -18.37 -10.86
CA LEU A 453 20.81 -18.32 -12.15
C LEU A 453 19.62 -17.34 -12.20
N LEU A 454 19.11 -16.93 -11.04
CA LEU A 454 18.03 -15.95 -10.90
C LEU A 454 18.53 -14.51 -10.73
N LEU A 455 19.85 -14.27 -10.82
CA LEU A 455 20.44 -12.95 -10.63
C LEU A 455 19.95 -11.97 -11.72
N GLU A 456 19.30 -10.90 -11.28
CA GLU A 456 18.72 -9.82 -12.07
C GLU A 456 19.58 -8.54 -11.97
N GLU A 457 20.17 -8.29 -10.79
CA GLU A 457 21.00 -7.10 -10.55
C GLU A 457 22.34 -7.46 -9.90
N LEU A 458 23.43 -6.94 -10.47
CA LEU A 458 24.79 -7.09 -9.94
C LEU A 458 25.52 -5.75 -9.92
N VAL A 459 25.97 -5.33 -8.73
CA VAL A 459 26.79 -4.13 -8.54
C VAL A 459 28.06 -4.52 -7.77
N CYS A 460 29.21 -4.45 -8.42
CA CYS A 460 30.46 -4.97 -7.89
C CYS A 460 31.69 -4.09 -8.19
N PHE A 461 31.50 -2.80 -8.51
CA PHE A 461 32.60 -1.88 -8.78
C PHE A 461 33.43 -1.56 -7.52
N ASP A 462 34.58 -0.89 -7.68
CA ASP A 462 35.53 -0.57 -6.60
C ASP A 462 36.00 -1.82 -5.82
N ASN A 463 36.27 -2.90 -6.55
CA ASN A 463 36.97 -4.08 -6.05
C ASN A 463 38.30 -4.20 -6.82
N ASP A 464 39.43 -4.03 -6.13
CA ASP A 464 40.75 -3.99 -6.77
C ASP A 464 41.08 -5.29 -7.52
N ASN A 465 41.27 -5.22 -8.84
CA ASN A 465 41.57 -6.36 -9.72
C ASN A 465 40.49 -7.46 -9.77
N LEU A 466 39.21 -7.11 -9.60
CA LEU A 466 38.11 -8.07 -9.68
C LEU A 466 38.09 -8.80 -11.04
N SER A 467 38.08 -10.14 -11.01
CA SER A 467 37.66 -10.99 -12.13
C SER A 467 36.15 -11.24 -12.04
N LEU A 468 35.47 -11.22 -13.18
CA LEU A 468 34.02 -11.36 -13.27
C LEU A 468 33.63 -12.14 -14.53
N ASP A 469 32.83 -13.19 -14.33
CA ASP A 469 32.15 -13.94 -15.39
C ASP A 469 30.65 -13.98 -15.07
N VAL A 470 29.83 -13.41 -15.97
CA VAL A 470 28.36 -13.33 -15.86
C VAL A 470 27.65 -14.17 -16.93
N SER A 471 28.38 -15.03 -17.64
CA SER A 471 27.87 -15.78 -18.80
C SER A 471 26.71 -16.75 -18.44
N ALA A 472 26.61 -17.17 -17.18
CA ALA A 472 25.54 -18.01 -16.67
C ALA A 472 24.27 -17.23 -16.27
N ASN A 473 24.37 -15.92 -16.01
CA ASN A 473 23.31 -15.09 -15.43
C ASN A 473 22.41 -14.49 -16.54
N LYS A 474 21.63 -15.35 -17.19
CA LYS A 474 20.80 -14.96 -18.36
C LYS A 474 19.69 -13.94 -18.04
N ASN A 475 19.27 -13.87 -16.78
CA ASN A 475 18.23 -12.95 -16.29
C ASN A 475 18.80 -11.57 -15.90
N LEU A 476 20.10 -11.34 -16.03
CA LEU A 476 20.74 -10.10 -15.60
C LEU A 476 20.20 -8.91 -16.39
N GLU A 477 19.51 -8.01 -15.69
CA GLU A 477 18.91 -6.79 -16.23
C GLU A 477 19.76 -5.55 -15.94
N PHE A 478 20.48 -5.54 -14.81
CA PHE A 478 21.37 -4.44 -14.43
C PHE A 478 22.75 -4.96 -14.03
N LEU A 479 23.78 -4.41 -14.66
CA LEU A 479 25.17 -4.67 -14.31
C LEU A 479 25.92 -3.36 -14.08
N SER A 480 26.50 -3.21 -12.90
CA SER A 480 27.47 -2.17 -12.60
C SER A 480 28.79 -2.79 -12.15
N CYS A 481 29.82 -2.69 -12.99
CA CYS A 481 31.15 -3.17 -12.71
C CYS A 481 32.21 -2.10 -13.01
N GLY A 482 33.31 -2.12 -12.27
CA GLY A 482 34.38 -1.15 -12.41
C GLY A 482 35.70 -1.68 -11.89
N GLY A 483 36.81 -1.08 -12.32
CA GLY A 483 38.16 -1.46 -11.88
C GLY A 483 39.09 -1.79 -13.06
N LEU A 484 39.81 -2.91 -12.96
CA LEU A 484 40.91 -3.27 -13.88
C LEU A 484 40.56 -4.38 -14.88
N LEU A 485 39.27 -4.73 -15.02
CA LEU A 485 38.80 -5.67 -16.03
C LEU A 485 39.19 -5.21 -17.43
N LYS A 486 39.81 -6.11 -18.21
CA LYS A 486 40.24 -5.83 -19.60
C LYS A 486 39.25 -6.32 -20.65
N GLU A 487 38.43 -7.28 -20.26
CA GLU A 487 37.40 -7.89 -21.10
C GLU A 487 36.20 -8.29 -20.22
N ILE A 488 35.03 -8.37 -20.86
CA ILE A 488 33.80 -8.89 -20.27
C ILE A 488 32.95 -9.45 -21.42
N ASP A 489 32.44 -10.67 -21.24
CA ASP A 489 31.51 -11.28 -22.19
C ASP A 489 30.08 -11.09 -21.68
N LEU A 490 29.28 -10.36 -22.44
CA LEU A 490 27.87 -10.06 -22.15
C LEU A 490 26.91 -10.72 -23.15
N THR A 491 27.41 -11.60 -24.02
CA THR A 491 26.62 -12.16 -25.14
C THR A 491 25.43 -13.01 -24.68
N ASN A 492 25.51 -13.61 -23.48
CA ASN A 492 24.42 -14.39 -22.88
C ASN A 492 23.44 -13.56 -22.04
N ASN A 493 23.75 -12.31 -21.71
CA ASN A 493 22.93 -11.45 -20.85
C ASN A 493 21.91 -10.65 -21.70
N THR A 494 21.05 -11.35 -22.45
CA THR A 494 20.13 -10.75 -23.41
C THR A 494 19.05 -9.87 -22.76
N GLU A 495 18.84 -10.05 -21.46
CA GLU A 495 17.88 -9.28 -20.65
C GLU A 495 18.41 -7.93 -20.17
N LEU A 496 19.70 -7.63 -20.40
CA LEU A 496 20.37 -6.43 -19.90
C LEU A 496 19.70 -5.14 -20.41
N LYS A 497 19.24 -4.31 -19.46
CA LYS A 497 18.58 -3.01 -19.67
C LYS A 497 19.52 -1.85 -19.33
N GLU A 498 20.35 -2.02 -18.31
CA GLU A 498 21.32 -1.01 -17.88
C GLU A 498 22.71 -1.61 -17.68
N LEU A 499 23.71 -0.95 -18.27
CA LEU A 499 25.12 -1.30 -18.11
C LEU A 499 25.91 -0.08 -17.67
N ILE A 500 26.56 -0.18 -16.52
CA ILE A 500 27.58 0.77 -16.06
C ILE A 500 28.90 0.01 -15.95
N CYS A 501 29.80 0.23 -16.89
CA CYS A 501 31.07 -0.48 -16.97
C CYS A 501 32.24 0.52 -17.03
N ARG A 502 32.93 0.72 -15.91
CA ARG A 502 34.08 1.65 -15.80
C ARG A 502 35.36 0.89 -15.52
N CYS A 503 35.85 0.17 -16.53
CA CYS A 503 36.96 -0.76 -16.39
C CYS A 503 38.19 -0.29 -17.18
N LYS A 504 38.92 -1.22 -17.79
CA LYS A 504 40.02 -0.98 -18.75
C LYS A 504 39.76 -1.73 -20.05
N LEU A 505 38.49 -1.77 -20.47
CA LEU A 505 38.07 -2.49 -21.67
C LEU A 505 38.70 -1.88 -22.92
N THR A 506 39.15 -2.76 -23.82
CA THR A 506 39.59 -2.37 -25.17
C THR A 506 38.60 -2.79 -26.25
N LYS A 507 37.67 -3.67 -25.90
CA LYS A 507 36.59 -4.19 -26.75
C LYS A 507 35.34 -4.45 -25.91
N LEU A 508 34.17 -4.34 -26.53
CA LEU A 508 32.90 -4.66 -25.91
C LEU A 508 31.86 -5.04 -26.98
N ASP A 509 31.36 -6.27 -26.92
CA ASP A 509 30.29 -6.73 -27.81
C ASP A 509 28.93 -6.62 -27.12
N LEU A 510 28.08 -5.71 -27.62
CA LEU A 510 26.69 -5.53 -27.18
C LEU A 510 25.66 -6.00 -28.22
N SER A 511 26.08 -6.81 -29.20
CA SER A 511 25.24 -7.22 -30.33
C SER A 511 24.01 -8.03 -29.90
N LYS A 512 24.03 -8.68 -28.74
CA LYS A 512 22.94 -9.49 -28.20
C LYS A 512 22.06 -8.76 -27.18
N ASN A 513 22.50 -7.63 -26.63
CA ASN A 513 21.83 -6.92 -25.54
C ASN A 513 20.79 -5.92 -26.08
N LYS A 514 19.74 -6.43 -26.72
CA LYS A 514 18.73 -5.61 -27.43
C LYS A 514 17.75 -4.86 -26.53
N LYS A 515 17.77 -5.13 -25.21
CA LYS A 515 16.92 -4.46 -24.22
C LYS A 515 17.60 -3.26 -23.55
N LEU A 516 18.86 -2.97 -23.89
CA LEU A 516 19.61 -1.85 -23.32
C LEU A 516 18.88 -0.52 -23.56
N LYS A 517 18.74 0.26 -22.49
CA LYS A 517 18.23 1.64 -22.48
C LYS A 517 19.22 2.63 -21.87
N LYS A 518 20.12 2.14 -21.01
CA LYS A 518 21.15 2.97 -20.38
C LYS A 518 22.52 2.31 -20.47
N LEU A 519 23.49 3.07 -20.95
CA LEU A 519 24.86 2.61 -21.18
C LEU A 519 25.87 3.65 -20.71
N ARG A 520 26.58 3.36 -19.62
CA ARG A 520 27.74 4.15 -19.20
C ARG A 520 29.01 3.30 -19.35
N ILE A 521 29.85 3.67 -20.28
CA ILE A 521 31.13 3.03 -20.61
C ILE A 521 32.28 4.05 -20.55
N ASP A 522 32.10 5.11 -19.74
CA ASP A 522 33.09 6.14 -19.51
C ASP A 522 34.37 5.60 -18.85
N GLY A 523 35.52 6.19 -19.15
CA GLY A 523 36.80 5.87 -18.49
C GLY A 523 37.42 4.50 -18.85
N ASN A 524 36.96 3.86 -19.93
CA ASN A 524 37.58 2.66 -20.51
C ASN A 524 38.75 3.03 -21.45
N ASN A 525 39.26 2.04 -22.20
CA ASN A 525 40.34 2.20 -23.18
C ASN A 525 39.84 1.90 -24.60
N LEU A 526 38.61 2.34 -24.92
CA LEU A 526 37.95 2.06 -26.21
C LEU A 526 38.45 3.02 -27.28
N SER A 527 38.88 2.47 -28.42
CA SER A 527 39.23 3.24 -29.61
C SER A 527 37.99 3.76 -30.34
N ALA A 528 38.14 4.75 -31.22
CA ALA A 528 37.01 5.29 -32.00
C ALA A 528 36.35 4.20 -32.87
N LYS A 529 37.16 3.29 -33.43
CA LYS A 529 36.67 2.13 -34.18
C LYS A 529 35.78 1.23 -33.33
N GLU A 530 36.17 1.01 -32.07
CA GLU A 530 35.42 0.16 -31.14
C GLU A 530 34.15 0.84 -30.67
N LEU A 531 34.20 2.13 -30.33
CA LEU A 531 33.00 2.91 -30.01
C LEU A 531 31.98 2.86 -31.16
N ASN A 532 32.44 3.05 -32.40
CA ASN A 532 31.57 2.95 -33.58
C ASN A 532 30.99 1.52 -33.77
N PHE A 533 31.73 0.48 -33.39
CA PHE A 533 31.23 -0.90 -33.40
C PHE A 533 30.12 -1.08 -32.36
N ILE A 534 30.33 -0.59 -31.14
CA ILE A 534 29.34 -0.59 -30.06
C ILE A 534 28.08 0.17 -30.49
N PHE A 535 28.23 1.39 -31.03
CA PHE A 535 27.10 2.22 -31.47
C PHE A 535 26.24 1.49 -32.50
N LYS A 536 26.85 0.78 -33.47
CA LYS A 536 26.12 -0.04 -34.45
C LYS A 536 25.36 -1.20 -33.83
N ALA A 537 25.88 -1.78 -32.75
CA ALA A 537 25.29 -2.92 -32.05
C ALA A 537 24.06 -2.55 -31.20
N LEU A 538 23.99 -1.30 -30.71
CA LEU A 538 22.90 -0.80 -29.87
C LEU A 538 21.51 -0.95 -30.53
N PRO A 539 20.44 -1.18 -29.74
CA PRO A 539 19.08 -1.19 -30.25
C PRO A 539 18.66 0.21 -30.73
N THR A 540 17.66 0.27 -31.61
CA THR A 540 16.98 1.53 -31.94
C THR A 540 15.93 1.82 -30.88
N VAL A 541 15.90 3.05 -30.37
CA VAL A 541 15.07 3.48 -29.23
C VAL A 541 14.37 4.81 -29.53
N ASP A 542 13.28 5.11 -28.82
CA ASP A 542 12.60 6.41 -28.87
C ASP A 542 13.08 7.27 -27.69
N TYR A 543 13.98 8.23 -27.94
CA TYR A 543 14.58 9.08 -26.92
C TYR A 543 13.57 9.68 -25.93
N TYR A 544 12.42 10.18 -26.43
CA TYR A 544 11.41 10.85 -25.59
C TYR A 544 10.56 9.90 -24.76
N LYS A 545 10.42 8.64 -25.19
CA LYS A 545 9.62 7.63 -24.47
C LYS A 545 10.47 6.70 -23.60
N ASP A 546 11.66 6.35 -24.07
CA ASP A 546 12.51 5.34 -23.43
C ASP A 546 13.46 5.93 -22.40
N HIS A 547 13.60 7.25 -22.33
CA HIS A 547 14.49 7.96 -21.41
C HIS A 547 15.91 7.40 -21.44
N THR A 548 16.45 7.21 -22.65
CA THR A 548 17.75 6.57 -22.85
C THR A 548 18.89 7.48 -22.42
N GLU A 549 19.94 6.87 -21.89
CA GLU A 549 21.12 7.57 -21.40
C GLU A 549 22.39 6.87 -21.87
N ILE A 550 23.31 7.63 -22.47
CA ILE A 550 24.63 7.12 -22.86
C ILE A 550 25.73 8.04 -22.38
N ASP A 551 26.76 7.46 -21.76
CA ASP A 551 28.01 8.13 -21.43
C ASP A 551 29.18 7.27 -21.89
N PHE A 552 30.02 7.82 -22.75
CA PHE A 552 31.23 7.18 -23.27
C PHE A 552 32.44 8.10 -23.16
N SER A 553 32.38 9.11 -22.29
CA SER A 553 33.47 10.06 -22.05
C SER A 553 34.74 9.37 -21.52
N ASP A 554 35.87 10.09 -21.51
CA ASP A 554 37.14 9.59 -21.01
C ASP A 554 37.68 8.30 -21.67
N ASN A 555 37.21 7.98 -22.87
CA ASN A 555 37.80 6.97 -23.74
C ASN A 555 38.76 7.61 -24.76
N PRO A 556 39.88 6.95 -25.15
CA PRO A 556 40.77 7.46 -26.19
C PRO A 556 40.08 7.74 -27.53
N GLY A 557 39.02 6.99 -27.86
CA GLY A 557 38.25 7.16 -29.07
C GLY A 557 37.17 8.25 -29.06
N THR A 558 36.96 8.93 -27.94
CA THR A 558 35.78 9.80 -27.74
C THR A 558 35.73 10.96 -28.74
N SER A 559 36.86 11.58 -29.05
CA SER A 559 36.91 12.73 -29.98
C SER A 559 36.59 12.32 -31.42
N ASP A 560 37.04 11.13 -31.82
CA ASP A 560 37.10 10.71 -33.23
C ASP A 560 35.99 9.71 -33.61
N CYS A 561 35.08 9.40 -32.68
CA CYS A 561 33.95 8.51 -32.93
C CYS A 561 32.85 9.20 -33.78
N ASP A 562 32.07 8.37 -34.48
CA ASP A 562 30.97 8.80 -35.34
C ASP A 562 29.66 8.84 -34.53
N ARG A 563 29.33 10.03 -34.01
CA ARG A 563 28.13 10.26 -33.20
C ARG A 563 26.82 10.16 -33.98
N SER A 564 26.88 10.32 -35.32
CA SER A 564 25.67 10.22 -36.16
C SER A 564 24.98 8.85 -36.05
N ILE A 565 25.75 7.79 -35.79
CA ILE A 565 25.23 6.43 -35.57
C ILE A 565 24.32 6.37 -34.33
N LEU A 566 24.64 7.13 -33.27
CA LEU A 566 23.83 7.18 -32.05
C LEU A 566 22.54 7.96 -32.26
N GLU A 567 22.61 9.07 -32.99
CA GLU A 567 21.45 9.89 -33.37
C GLU A 567 20.46 9.09 -34.22
N GLU A 568 20.94 8.37 -35.24
CA GLU A 568 20.13 7.48 -36.07
C GLU A 568 19.42 6.38 -35.26
N LYS A 569 20.00 5.99 -34.12
CA LYS A 569 19.44 4.97 -33.22
C LYS A 569 18.61 5.56 -32.08
N GLY A 570 18.55 6.88 -31.92
CA GLY A 570 17.76 7.55 -30.88
C GLY A 570 18.41 7.63 -29.49
N TRP A 571 19.72 7.41 -29.38
CA TRP A 571 20.44 7.40 -28.09
C TRP A 571 20.92 8.78 -27.62
N LEU A 572 20.77 9.82 -28.45
CA LEU A 572 21.11 11.20 -28.14
C LEU A 572 19.89 12.10 -28.44
N SER A 573 19.78 13.20 -27.70
CA SER A 573 18.79 14.24 -28.03
C SER A 573 19.07 14.77 -29.45
N PRO A 574 18.06 14.97 -30.31
CA PRO A 574 18.25 15.58 -31.63
C PRO A 574 18.97 16.95 -31.58
N ASP A 575 18.89 17.64 -30.44
CA ASP A 575 19.47 18.96 -30.21
C ASP A 575 20.96 18.92 -29.77
N SER A 576 21.57 17.75 -29.57
CA SER A 576 22.97 17.65 -29.08
C SER A 576 24.04 18.05 -30.12
N ASN A 577 23.63 18.52 -31.30
CA ASN A 577 24.48 19.00 -32.40
C ASN A 577 24.51 20.53 -32.57
N MET A 578 24.09 21.32 -31.56
CA MET A 578 24.23 22.79 -31.56
C MET A 578 25.43 23.29 -30.78
#